data_AF-A0A128ESR1-F1
#
_entry.id   AF-A0A128ESR1-F1
#
_cell.length_a   1.000
_cell.length_b   1.000
_cell.length_c   1.000
_cell.angle_alpha   90.00
_cell.angle_beta   90.00
_cell.angle_gamma   90.00
#
_symmetry.space_group_name_H-M   'P 1'
#
loop_
_entity.id
_entity.type
_entity.pdbx_description
1 polymer ?
#
loop_
_entity_poly.entity_id
_entity_poly.type
_entity_poly.pdbx_seq_one_letter_code
_entity_poly.pdbx_strand_id
1 'polypeptide(L)'
;MSSITQSSPRASRWVFWGTLLLVAGLLVERYVTLYGFTQVPARVVACEGKWVETSQRTSGGYRKDVVYYPVAETESGMKAQGKVLMPTRNLCSQTVGNRIEVLIDPNNPQKKRIYSFIQFWAISLFFALFFLWSLIAILSRRVAPAAGILMLGFFAWQIAQEMNYVGGEPIEPNAEEQGAAQHQPGIDAQSSRALNRCVWQAKREQNVESRSQITKLVCQGQKIKELSAIEDLVSLKELYLQNNQLVDLQGLAPFTQLKVLSVGGNKTLQTTSGIELAPSIEEFYANRTGLKDLKGLDSLPNLRILQAIFNDIRDIAVLGRSHQLQELYLSYNDIADLAPLANKPHLAKLQISANQFKDISPLFGNLNMVQVLANSEKNVPCEQFQILKSKLSPNAKVHLPEGC
;
A
#
# COMPACT_ATOMS: atom_id res chain seq x y z
N MET A 1 -13.73 48.90 -47.52
CA MET A 1 -13.74 47.54 -46.97
C MET A 1 -14.35 46.62 -48.01
N SER A 2 -13.77 45.53 -48.49
CA SER A 2 -12.45 44.94 -48.37
C SER A 2 -12.44 43.82 -49.41
N SER A 3 -11.44 43.84 -50.29
CA SER A 3 -11.14 42.83 -51.29
C SER A 3 -10.83 41.47 -50.66
N ILE A 4 -11.59 40.43 -51.00
CA ILE A 4 -11.17 39.04 -50.81
C ILE A 4 -10.65 38.54 -52.16
N THR A 5 -9.33 38.43 -52.23
CA THR A 5 -8.55 37.95 -53.36
C THR A 5 -8.90 36.50 -53.70
N GLN A 6 -9.31 36.26 -54.95
CA GLN A 6 -9.37 34.93 -55.55
C GLN A 6 -7.94 34.38 -55.70
N SER A 7 -7.61 33.32 -54.95
CA SER A 7 -6.38 32.55 -55.19
C SER A 7 -6.52 31.73 -56.48
N SER A 8 -5.57 31.86 -57.41
CA SER A 8 -5.65 31.21 -58.73
C SER A 8 -5.49 29.67 -58.66
N PRO A 9 -6.15 28.91 -59.56
CA PRO A 9 -6.08 27.44 -59.57
C PRO A 9 -4.68 26.86 -59.83
N ARG A 10 -3.72 27.68 -60.31
CA ARG A 10 -2.32 27.27 -60.48
C ARG A 10 -1.56 27.24 -59.15
N ALA A 11 -1.78 28.21 -58.25
CA ALA A 11 -1.15 28.24 -56.94
C ALA A 11 -1.56 27.03 -56.08
N SER A 12 -2.84 26.65 -56.18
CA SER A 12 -3.40 25.42 -55.58
C SER A 12 -2.62 24.15 -55.91
N ARG A 13 -2.28 23.94 -57.18
CA ARG A 13 -1.58 22.74 -57.64
C ARG A 13 -0.14 22.68 -57.14
N TRP A 14 0.57 23.81 -57.12
CA TRP A 14 1.93 23.86 -56.59
C TRP A 14 2.01 23.56 -55.10
N VAL A 15 1.04 24.06 -54.31
CA VAL A 15 1.00 23.73 -52.89
C VAL A 15 0.66 22.26 -52.68
N PHE A 16 -0.26 21.68 -53.45
CA PHE A 16 -0.56 20.24 -53.38
C PHE A 16 0.67 19.36 -53.66
N TRP A 17 1.37 19.61 -54.77
CA TRP A 17 2.57 18.84 -55.14
C TRP A 17 3.74 19.08 -54.19
N GLY A 18 3.93 20.32 -53.70
CA GLY A 18 4.92 20.63 -52.68
C GLY A 18 4.67 19.88 -51.38
N THR A 19 3.40 19.77 -50.96
CA THR A 19 3.01 19.02 -49.76
C THR A 19 3.22 17.52 -49.96
N LEU A 20 2.86 16.98 -51.13
CA LEU A 20 3.08 15.57 -51.46
C LEU A 20 4.57 15.21 -51.46
N LEU A 21 5.43 16.06 -52.02
CA LEU A 21 6.89 15.88 -52.00
C LEU A 21 7.46 15.93 -50.59
N LEU A 22 6.95 16.82 -49.74
CA LEU A 22 7.37 16.93 -48.34
C LEU A 22 6.97 15.68 -47.55
N VAL A 23 5.75 15.17 -47.76
CA VAL A 23 5.29 13.89 -47.20
C VAL A 23 6.14 12.72 -47.71
N ALA A 24 6.42 12.66 -49.00
CA ALA A 24 7.27 11.62 -49.58
C ALA A 24 8.71 11.66 -49.03
N GLY A 25 9.30 12.86 -48.86
CA GLY A 25 10.60 13.04 -48.23
C GLY A 25 10.63 12.52 -46.79
N LEU A 26 9.61 12.87 -45.99
CA LEU A 26 9.45 12.35 -44.63
C LEU A 26 9.28 10.83 -44.60
N LEU A 27 8.63 10.23 -45.60
CA LEU A 27 8.46 8.77 -45.70
C LEU A 27 9.76 8.05 -46.11
N VAL A 28 10.62 8.67 -46.92
CA VAL A 28 11.92 8.11 -47.33
C VAL A 28 12.94 8.20 -46.18
N GLU A 29 13.03 9.34 -45.51
CA GLU A 29 13.87 9.51 -44.31
C GLU A 29 13.47 8.51 -43.20
N ARG A 30 12.15 8.26 -43.08
CA ARG A 30 11.53 7.22 -42.24
C ARG A 30 11.96 5.80 -42.60
N TYR A 31 11.96 5.43 -43.89
CA TYR A 31 12.37 4.09 -44.34
C TYR A 31 13.85 3.83 -44.02
N VAL A 32 14.70 4.82 -44.26
CA VAL A 32 16.14 4.74 -43.97
C VAL A 32 16.40 4.62 -42.47
N THR A 33 15.63 5.33 -41.64
CA THR A 33 15.76 5.24 -40.18
C THR A 33 15.36 3.84 -39.69
N LEU A 34 14.17 3.33 -40.05
CA LEU A 34 13.69 2.01 -39.59
C LEU A 34 14.58 0.84 -39.98
N TYR A 35 15.18 0.87 -41.17
CA TYR A 35 16.06 -0.21 -41.63
C TYR A 35 17.36 -0.33 -40.80
N GLY A 36 17.66 0.69 -39.98
CA GLY A 36 18.84 0.75 -39.12
C GLY A 36 18.62 0.40 -37.64
N PHE A 37 17.39 0.15 -37.16
CA PHE A 37 17.13 -0.15 -35.73
C PHE A 37 16.45 -1.50 -35.54
N THR A 38 16.73 -2.14 -34.41
CA THR A 38 16.10 -3.41 -34.00
C THR A 38 15.05 -3.15 -32.91
N GLN A 39 13.87 -3.76 -33.03
CA GLN A 39 12.84 -3.70 -31.97
C GLN A 39 13.11 -4.82 -30.97
N VAL A 40 13.14 -4.49 -29.68
CA VAL A 40 13.41 -5.45 -28.61
C VAL A 40 12.37 -5.28 -27.50
N PRO A 41 11.78 -6.35 -26.97
CA PRO A 41 10.89 -6.26 -25.81
C PRO A 41 11.68 -5.88 -24.55
N ALA A 42 11.08 -5.01 -23.72
CA ALA A 42 11.63 -4.58 -22.45
C ALA A 42 10.53 -4.42 -21.39
N ARG A 43 10.93 -4.33 -20.13
CA ARG A 43 10.04 -4.06 -19.00
C ARG A 43 10.46 -2.80 -18.28
N VAL A 44 9.51 -1.94 -17.92
CA VAL A 44 9.79 -0.79 -17.06
C VAL A 44 10.15 -1.29 -15.66
N VAL A 45 11.40 -1.10 -15.23
CA VAL A 45 11.95 -1.59 -13.96
C VAL A 45 12.01 -0.52 -12.89
N ALA A 46 12.09 0.76 -13.27
CA ALA A 46 12.26 1.84 -12.30
C ALA A 46 11.72 3.18 -12.81
N CYS A 47 11.60 4.12 -11.87
CA CYS A 47 11.36 5.53 -12.16
C CYS A 47 12.42 6.38 -11.48
N GLU A 48 13.21 7.06 -12.29
CA GLU A 48 14.34 7.87 -11.85
C GLU A 48 14.02 9.36 -11.95
N GLY A 49 14.60 10.15 -11.04
CA GLY A 49 14.43 11.61 -11.00
C GLY A 49 15.62 12.33 -11.64
N LYS A 50 15.35 13.39 -12.39
CA LYS A 50 16.34 14.34 -12.91
C LYS A 50 15.96 15.76 -12.55
N TRP A 51 16.95 16.56 -12.17
CA TRP A 51 16.79 17.99 -11.96
C TRP A 51 16.69 18.71 -13.30
N VAL A 52 15.63 19.51 -13.47
CA VAL A 52 15.43 20.38 -14.62
C VAL A 52 15.24 21.81 -14.13
N GLU A 53 15.96 22.74 -14.76
CA GLU A 53 15.81 24.17 -14.50
C GLU A 53 14.52 24.68 -15.14
N THR A 54 13.62 25.26 -14.35
CA THR A 54 12.38 25.84 -14.86
C THR A 54 12.60 27.27 -15.34
N SER A 55 11.81 27.70 -16.33
CA SER A 55 11.93 29.03 -16.95
C SER A 55 11.51 30.19 -16.03
N GLN A 56 10.99 29.90 -14.83
CA GLN A 56 10.60 30.92 -13.86
C GLN A 56 11.81 31.45 -13.09
N ARG A 57 12.14 32.72 -13.36
CA ARG A 57 13.24 33.46 -12.72
C ARG A 57 12.80 33.98 -11.36
N THR A 58 13.52 33.58 -10.30
CA THR A 58 13.37 34.15 -8.94
C THR A 58 14.53 35.10 -8.64
N SER A 59 14.43 35.88 -7.56
CA SER A 59 15.45 36.85 -7.12
C SER A 59 16.83 36.24 -6.85
N GLY A 60 16.93 34.90 -6.72
CA GLY A 60 18.18 34.15 -6.55
C GLY A 60 18.56 33.22 -7.71
N GLY A 61 17.87 33.28 -8.87
CA GLY A 61 18.13 32.43 -10.04
C GLY A 61 16.94 31.58 -10.49
N TYR A 62 17.20 30.55 -11.31
CA TYR A 62 16.18 29.62 -11.80
C TYR A 62 15.81 28.60 -10.72
N ARG A 63 14.51 28.32 -10.56
CA ARG A 63 14.04 27.23 -9.68
C ARG A 63 14.39 25.89 -10.33
N LYS A 64 14.98 24.97 -9.57
CA LYS A 64 15.25 23.59 -10.01
C LYS A 64 14.13 22.70 -9.50
N ASP A 65 13.38 22.10 -10.40
CA ASP A 65 12.33 21.12 -10.06
C ASP A 65 12.78 19.72 -10.45
N VAL A 66 12.37 18.72 -9.65
CA VAL A 66 12.65 17.31 -9.94
C VAL A 66 11.55 16.77 -10.84
N VAL A 67 11.93 16.28 -12.02
CA VAL A 67 11.04 15.56 -12.93
C VAL A 67 11.46 14.09 -13.00
N TYR A 68 10.51 13.21 -13.31
CA TYR A 68 10.71 11.76 -13.27
C TYR A 68 10.58 11.15 -14.65
N TYR A 69 11.30 10.07 -14.93
CA TYR A 69 11.18 9.31 -16.19
C TYR A 69 11.23 7.81 -15.91
N PRO A 70 10.50 6.99 -16.71
CA PRO A 70 10.56 5.55 -16.58
C PRO A 70 11.88 5.02 -17.15
N VAL A 71 12.40 3.96 -16.53
CA VAL A 71 13.56 3.20 -16.98
C VAL A 71 13.12 1.79 -17.29
N ALA A 72 13.33 1.34 -18.52
CA ALA A 72 13.07 -0.02 -18.94
C ALA A 72 14.35 -0.84 -19.08
N GLU A 73 14.22 -2.15 -18.95
CA GLU A 73 15.32 -3.11 -19.05
C GLU A 73 14.90 -4.24 -19.99
N THR A 74 15.75 -4.55 -20.96
CA THR A 74 15.58 -5.71 -21.85
C THR A 74 15.96 -7.00 -21.13
N GLU A 75 15.56 -8.15 -21.66
CA GLU A 75 15.97 -9.45 -21.10
C GLU A 75 17.49 -9.66 -21.13
N SER A 76 18.19 -8.99 -22.05
CA SER A 76 19.66 -8.96 -22.12
C SER A 76 20.33 -8.00 -21.12
N GLY A 77 19.56 -7.35 -20.23
CA GLY A 77 20.06 -6.42 -19.21
C GLY A 77 20.38 -5.01 -19.71
N MET A 78 19.96 -4.65 -20.92
CA MET A 78 20.17 -3.30 -21.46
C MET A 78 19.11 -2.34 -20.89
N LYS A 79 19.58 -1.22 -20.34
CA LYS A 79 18.70 -0.21 -19.72
C LYS A 79 18.37 0.95 -20.63
N ALA A 80 17.15 1.46 -20.48
CA ALA A 80 16.49 2.36 -21.38
C ALA A 80 15.77 3.50 -20.68
N GLN A 81 16.11 4.75 -20.97
CA GLN A 81 15.46 5.92 -20.39
C GLN A 81 14.29 6.41 -21.25
N GLY A 82 13.12 6.60 -20.64
CA GLY A 82 11.96 7.25 -21.23
C GLY A 82 12.16 8.75 -21.44
N LYS A 83 11.57 9.28 -22.51
CA LYS A 83 11.65 10.70 -22.90
C LYS A 83 10.57 11.59 -22.27
N VAL A 84 9.44 11.01 -21.87
CA VAL A 84 8.35 11.76 -21.22
C VAL A 84 8.75 12.02 -19.78
N LEU A 85 8.92 13.30 -19.47
CA LEU A 85 9.21 13.77 -18.12
C LEU A 85 7.89 13.95 -17.37
N MET A 86 7.75 13.24 -16.26
CA MET A 86 6.58 13.29 -15.41
C MET A 86 6.81 14.22 -14.22
N PRO A 87 5.81 15.05 -13.86
CA PRO A 87 5.96 16.05 -12.80
C PRO A 87 6.04 15.43 -11.40
N THR A 88 5.57 14.19 -11.22
CA THR A 88 5.59 13.51 -9.93
C THR A 88 6.08 12.06 -10.06
N ARG A 89 6.73 11.57 -9.01
CA ARG A 89 7.18 10.17 -8.94
C ARG A 89 6.01 9.19 -8.99
N ASN A 90 4.86 9.57 -8.41
CA ASN A 90 3.67 8.75 -8.34
C ASN A 90 3.11 8.42 -9.73
N LEU A 91 3.03 9.43 -10.61
CA LEU A 91 2.58 9.24 -11.99
C LEU A 91 3.55 8.33 -12.77
N CYS A 92 4.85 8.46 -12.51
CA CYS A 92 5.85 7.59 -13.13
C CYS A 92 5.76 6.15 -12.61
N SER A 93 5.62 5.96 -11.30
CA SER A 93 5.61 4.61 -10.70
C SER A 93 4.45 3.74 -11.18
N GLN A 94 3.37 4.34 -11.70
CA GLN A 94 2.26 3.60 -12.33
C GLN A 94 2.68 2.85 -13.59
N THR A 95 3.81 3.23 -14.20
CA THR A 95 4.33 2.60 -15.42
C THR A 95 5.25 1.41 -15.14
N VAL A 96 5.70 1.24 -13.88
CA VAL A 96 6.64 0.18 -13.50
C VAL A 96 5.95 -1.17 -13.56
N GLY A 97 6.59 -2.13 -14.25
CA GLY A 97 6.04 -3.45 -14.52
C GLY A 97 5.48 -3.63 -15.93
N ASN A 98 5.16 -2.53 -16.63
CA ASN A 98 4.63 -2.59 -18.00
C ASN A 98 5.66 -3.17 -18.97
N ARG A 99 5.21 -4.07 -19.85
CA ARG A 99 5.99 -4.53 -21.00
C ARG A 99 5.86 -3.49 -22.11
N ILE A 100 7.00 -3.08 -22.66
CA ILE A 100 7.07 -2.11 -23.75
C ILE A 100 8.05 -2.61 -24.81
N GLU A 101 7.91 -2.12 -26.04
CA GLU A 101 8.92 -2.32 -27.07
C GLU A 101 9.87 -1.13 -27.14
N VAL A 102 11.16 -1.43 -27.24
CA VAL A 102 12.23 -0.42 -27.31
C VAL A 102 13.02 -0.58 -28.61
N LEU A 103 13.35 0.54 -29.26
CA LEU A 103 14.20 0.57 -30.45
C LEU A 103 15.68 0.69 -30.06
N ILE A 104 16.53 -0.19 -30.60
CA ILE A 104 17.97 -0.26 -30.32
C ILE A 104 18.79 -0.06 -31.59
N ASP A 105 19.78 0.84 -31.53
CA ASP A 105 20.77 1.08 -32.59
C ASP A 105 21.87 0.02 -32.53
N PRO A 106 22.00 -0.87 -33.54
CA PRO A 106 23.01 -1.92 -33.58
C PRO A 106 24.44 -1.39 -33.79
N ASN A 107 24.63 -0.15 -34.29
CA ASN A 107 25.93 0.40 -34.64
C ASN A 107 26.53 1.31 -33.54
N ASN A 108 25.75 1.67 -32.51
CA ASN A 108 26.25 2.54 -31.43
C ASN A 108 25.63 2.21 -30.04
N PRO A 109 26.06 1.11 -29.39
CA PRO A 109 25.55 0.69 -28.08
C PRO A 109 25.85 1.67 -26.93
N GLN A 110 26.71 2.67 -27.13
CA GLN A 110 27.06 3.68 -26.14
C GLN A 110 26.11 4.90 -26.17
N LYS A 111 25.39 5.14 -27.27
CA LYS A 111 24.29 6.12 -27.31
C LYS A 111 23.02 5.47 -26.78
N LYS A 112 22.94 5.31 -25.46
CA LYS A 112 21.81 4.75 -24.70
C LYS A 112 20.53 5.59 -24.83
N ARG A 113 19.92 5.62 -26.01
CA ARG A 113 18.69 6.38 -26.28
C ARG A 113 17.66 5.43 -26.86
N ILE A 114 16.61 5.19 -26.07
CA ILE A 114 15.47 4.39 -26.48
C ILE A 114 14.41 5.32 -27.05
N TYR A 115 13.94 4.97 -28.23
CA TYR A 115 12.83 5.64 -28.87
C TYR A 115 11.58 4.80 -28.65
N SER A 116 10.55 5.39 -28.01
CA SER A 116 9.21 4.83 -28.05
C SER A 116 8.68 4.95 -29.48
N PHE A 117 8.07 3.87 -29.97
CA PHE A 117 7.46 3.76 -31.29
C PHE A 117 6.41 4.86 -31.59
N ILE A 118 5.90 5.61 -30.61
CA ILE A 118 4.89 6.64 -30.89
C ILE A 118 5.48 8.05 -30.99
N GLN A 119 6.56 8.33 -30.25
CA GLN A 119 7.19 9.66 -30.22
C GLN A 119 7.81 10.08 -31.56
N PHE A 120 8.12 9.11 -32.43
CA PHE A 120 8.68 9.37 -33.74
C PHE A 120 7.62 9.45 -34.85
N TRP A 121 6.39 9.00 -34.58
CA TRP A 121 5.47 8.52 -35.62
C TRP A 121 4.16 9.30 -35.72
N ALA A 122 3.44 9.47 -34.61
CA ALA A 122 2.08 9.99 -34.65
C ALA A 122 2.04 11.50 -34.89
N ILE A 123 2.98 12.25 -34.31
CA ILE A 123 2.99 13.72 -34.34
C ILE A 123 3.35 14.24 -35.74
N SER A 124 4.38 13.68 -36.37
CA SER A 124 4.82 14.11 -37.71
C SER A 124 3.81 13.73 -38.80
N LEU A 125 3.20 12.55 -38.69
CA LEU A 125 2.12 12.12 -39.61
C LEU A 125 0.84 12.95 -39.41
N PHE A 126 0.53 13.33 -38.17
CA PHE A 126 -0.56 14.25 -37.84
C PHE A 126 -0.37 15.62 -38.52
N PHE A 127 0.80 16.26 -38.38
CA PHE A 127 1.03 17.54 -39.04
C PHE A 127 0.94 17.40 -40.56
N ALA A 128 1.52 16.36 -41.15
CA ALA A 128 1.42 16.11 -42.59
C ALA A 128 -0.03 15.96 -43.07
N LEU A 129 -0.84 15.13 -42.39
CA LEU A 129 -2.24 14.90 -42.75
C LEU A 129 -3.14 16.10 -42.46
N PHE A 130 -2.86 16.84 -41.38
CA PHE A 130 -3.56 18.07 -41.04
C PHE A 130 -3.29 19.17 -42.07
N PHE A 131 -2.04 19.35 -42.51
CA PHE A 131 -1.69 20.29 -43.56
C PHE A 131 -2.33 19.89 -44.89
N LEU A 132 -2.29 18.60 -45.26
CA LEU A 132 -2.93 18.09 -46.48
C LEU A 132 -4.45 18.28 -46.46
N TRP A 133 -5.10 18.01 -45.31
CA TRP A 133 -6.54 18.22 -45.13
C TRP A 133 -6.92 19.71 -45.18
N SER A 134 -6.16 20.56 -44.48
CA SER A 134 -6.36 22.02 -44.53
C SER A 134 -6.27 22.56 -45.96
N LEU A 135 -5.34 22.02 -46.74
CA LEU A 135 -5.20 22.33 -48.16
C LEU A 135 -6.39 21.87 -49.00
N ILE A 136 -6.85 20.64 -48.82
CA ILE A 136 -8.03 20.11 -49.52
C ILE A 136 -9.29 20.92 -49.17
N ALA A 137 -9.43 21.36 -47.91
CA ALA A 137 -10.55 22.19 -47.46
C ALA A 137 -10.54 23.59 -48.09
N ILE A 138 -9.37 24.23 -48.19
CA ILE A 138 -9.21 25.55 -48.84
C ILE A 138 -9.52 25.46 -50.34
N LEU A 139 -9.14 24.36 -51.00
CA LEU A 139 -9.27 24.21 -52.45
C LEU A 139 -10.64 23.75 -52.95
N SER A 140 -11.33 22.92 -52.17
CA SER A 140 -12.61 22.33 -52.59
C SER A 140 -13.82 23.20 -52.31
N ARG A 141 -13.70 24.26 -51.47
CA ARG A 141 -14.81 25.12 -50.97
C ARG A 141 -16.04 24.38 -50.43
N ARG A 142 -15.97 23.05 -50.28
CA ARG A 142 -17.07 22.14 -49.95
C ARG A 142 -16.57 20.92 -49.17
N VAL A 143 -15.66 21.13 -48.23
CA VAL A 143 -15.37 20.08 -47.24
C VAL A 143 -15.95 20.54 -45.92
N ALA A 144 -16.93 19.77 -45.45
CA ALA A 144 -17.62 20.05 -44.21
C ALA A 144 -16.62 20.05 -43.03
N PRO A 145 -16.76 20.98 -42.06
CA PRO A 145 -15.91 21.02 -40.86
C PRO A 145 -15.90 19.69 -40.08
N ALA A 146 -16.90 18.83 -40.33
CA ALA A 146 -17.00 17.48 -39.82
C ALA A 146 -15.77 16.59 -40.08
N ALA A 147 -15.10 16.70 -41.23
CA ALA A 147 -13.92 15.87 -41.52
C ALA A 147 -12.72 16.22 -40.63
N GLY A 148 -12.56 17.49 -40.26
CA GLY A 148 -11.50 17.93 -39.34
C GLY A 148 -11.81 17.54 -37.89
N ILE A 149 -13.09 17.58 -37.53
CA ILE A 149 -13.58 17.12 -36.21
C ILE A 149 -13.40 15.60 -36.07
N LEU A 150 -13.65 14.82 -37.13
CA LEU A 150 -13.42 13.37 -37.12
C LEU A 150 -11.93 13.02 -37.01
N MET A 151 -11.02 13.78 -37.66
CA MET A 151 -9.58 13.57 -37.47
C MET A 151 -9.12 13.95 -36.05
N LEU A 152 -9.62 15.05 -35.49
CA LEU A 152 -9.35 15.41 -34.09
C LEU A 152 -9.89 14.37 -33.12
N GLY A 153 -11.07 13.79 -33.39
CA GLY A 153 -11.68 12.73 -32.60
C GLY A 153 -10.91 11.40 -32.68
N PHE A 154 -10.50 10.98 -33.88
CA PHE A 154 -9.69 9.77 -34.07
C PHE A 154 -8.33 9.88 -33.37
N PHE A 155 -7.68 11.05 -33.39
CA PHE A 155 -6.41 11.26 -32.70
C PHE A 155 -6.57 11.52 -31.19
N ALA A 156 -7.65 12.13 -30.72
CA ALA A 156 -7.96 12.17 -29.28
C ALA A 156 -8.19 10.75 -28.74
N TRP A 157 -8.85 9.89 -29.52
CA TRP A 157 -8.98 8.47 -29.23
C TRP A 157 -7.63 7.75 -29.29
N GLN A 158 -6.77 8.04 -30.25
CA GLN A 158 -5.43 7.43 -30.34
C GLN A 158 -4.46 7.91 -29.23
N ILE A 159 -4.54 9.17 -28.81
CA ILE A 159 -3.83 9.72 -27.64
C ILE A 159 -4.40 9.14 -26.33
N ALA A 160 -5.72 8.91 -26.26
CA ALA A 160 -6.34 8.21 -25.14
C ALA A 160 -5.87 6.74 -25.07
N GLN A 161 -5.75 6.05 -26.21
CA GLN A 161 -5.13 4.71 -26.31
C GLN A 161 -3.66 4.72 -25.88
N GLU A 162 -2.91 5.81 -26.08
CA GLU A 162 -1.54 5.98 -25.56
C GLU A 162 -1.48 6.19 -24.04
N MET A 163 -2.43 6.92 -23.45
CA MET A 163 -2.58 6.92 -21.98
C MET A 163 -2.99 5.53 -21.46
N ASN A 164 -3.70 4.75 -22.28
CA ASN A 164 -4.05 3.35 -22.09
C ASN A 164 -2.98 2.33 -22.55
N TYR A 165 -1.82 2.79 -23.02
CA TYR A 165 -0.65 1.93 -23.27
C TYR A 165 0.48 2.24 -22.26
N VAL A 166 0.36 3.37 -21.56
CA VAL A 166 0.99 3.62 -20.25
C VAL A 166 0.20 2.98 -19.10
N GLY A 167 -1.06 2.62 -19.33
CA GLY A 167 -1.82 1.68 -18.51
C GLY A 167 -2.49 0.65 -19.40
N GLY A 168 -1.83 -0.48 -19.64
CA GLY A 168 -2.44 -1.59 -20.38
C GLY A 168 -3.82 -1.94 -19.82
N GLU A 169 -4.78 -2.14 -20.72
CA GLU A 169 -6.21 -2.47 -20.53
C GLU A 169 -6.86 -2.11 -19.16
N PRO A 170 -7.68 -1.05 -19.11
CA PRO A 170 -8.59 -0.81 -18.01
C PRO A 170 -9.81 -1.73 -18.14
N ILE A 171 -10.21 -2.35 -17.03
CA ILE A 171 -11.54 -2.97 -16.88
C ILE A 171 -12.57 -1.82 -16.92
N GLU A 172 -13.41 -1.78 -17.95
CA GLU A 172 -14.44 -0.74 -18.12
C GLU A 172 -15.56 -0.85 -17.07
N PRO A 173 -16.23 0.28 -16.73
CA PRO A 173 -17.17 0.35 -15.62
C PRO A 173 -18.64 0.41 -16.08
N ASN A 174 -19.48 -0.26 -15.29
CA ASN A 174 -20.92 -0.06 -15.06
C ASN A 174 -21.89 -1.06 -15.73
N ALA A 175 -22.26 -2.10 -14.97
CA ALA A 175 -23.67 -2.43 -14.74
C ALA A 175 -23.80 -3.17 -13.39
N GLU A 176 -24.45 -2.47 -12.45
CA GLU A 176 -25.22 -2.99 -11.32
C GLU A 176 -24.52 -3.73 -10.17
N GLU A 177 -24.90 -3.28 -8.97
CA GLU A 177 -24.80 -4.00 -7.70
C GLU A 177 -25.26 -5.45 -7.86
N GLN A 178 -24.34 -6.39 -8.10
CA GLN A 178 -24.30 -7.77 -7.60
C GLN A 178 -23.19 -8.56 -8.34
N GLY A 179 -22.11 -8.92 -7.63
CA GLY A 179 -21.01 -9.79 -8.10
C GLY A 179 -19.64 -9.11 -8.00
N ALA A 180 -18.96 -9.09 -6.85
CA ALA A 180 -18.07 -10.16 -6.36
C ALA A 180 -16.85 -10.47 -7.29
N ALA A 181 -15.67 -10.00 -6.83
CA ALA A 181 -14.34 -10.63 -6.89
C ALA A 181 -13.71 -11.04 -8.24
N GLN A 182 -12.55 -10.42 -8.54
CA GLN A 182 -11.26 -11.07 -8.89
C GLN A 182 -10.15 -9.98 -8.85
N HIS A 183 -9.64 -9.50 -7.71
CA HIS A 183 -8.65 -10.15 -6.83
C HIS A 183 -7.43 -10.71 -7.59
N GLN A 184 -6.28 -10.05 -7.46
CA GLN A 184 -5.25 -10.74 -6.68
C GLN A 184 -5.71 -10.59 -5.23
N PRO A 185 -5.97 -11.68 -4.50
CA PRO A 185 -6.64 -11.55 -3.23
C PRO A 185 -5.87 -10.67 -2.25
N GLY A 186 -6.55 -9.65 -1.72
CA GLY A 186 -6.21 -9.10 -0.40
C GLY A 186 -5.15 -7.98 -0.31
N ILE A 187 -5.16 -6.94 -1.16
CA ILE A 187 -4.36 -5.72 -0.92
C ILE A 187 -5.19 -4.42 -0.94
N ASP A 188 -5.50 -3.86 0.23
CA ASP A 188 -6.16 -2.57 0.48
C ASP A 188 -5.19 -1.40 0.21
N ALA A 189 -5.45 -0.70 -0.90
CA ALA A 189 -4.60 0.41 -1.37
C ALA A 189 -4.54 1.62 -0.41
N GLN A 190 -5.51 1.77 0.49
CA GLN A 190 -5.50 2.83 1.51
C GLN A 190 -4.51 2.47 2.64
N SER A 191 -4.61 1.26 3.17
CA SER A 191 -3.70 0.68 4.17
C SER A 191 -2.27 0.73 3.67
N SER A 192 -2.07 0.32 2.42
CA SER A 192 -0.76 0.34 1.78
C SER A 192 -0.13 1.73 1.75
N ARG A 193 -0.91 2.77 1.41
CA ARG A 193 -0.42 4.17 1.41
C ARG A 193 -0.12 4.67 2.82
N ALA A 194 -0.96 4.32 3.80
CA ALA A 194 -0.77 4.67 5.21
C ALA A 194 0.51 4.05 5.78
N LEU A 195 0.66 2.74 5.63
CA LEU A 195 1.82 1.98 6.09
C LEU A 195 3.12 2.51 5.48
N ASN A 196 3.13 2.81 4.18
CA ASN A 196 4.31 3.38 3.53
C ASN A 196 4.73 4.75 4.10
N ARG A 197 3.79 5.60 4.52
CA ARG A 197 4.12 6.86 5.22
C ARG A 197 4.77 6.59 6.57
N CYS A 198 4.21 5.66 7.34
CA CYS A 198 4.76 5.27 8.64
C CYS A 198 6.16 4.67 8.51
N VAL A 199 6.39 3.82 7.50
CA VAL A 199 7.71 3.26 7.21
C VAL A 199 8.71 4.35 6.88
N TRP A 200 8.34 5.32 6.04
CA TRP A 200 9.24 6.43 5.69
C TRP A 200 9.61 7.27 6.92
N GLN A 201 8.68 7.49 7.84
CA GLN A 201 8.96 8.15 9.11
C GLN A 201 9.90 7.30 9.98
N ALA A 202 9.60 6.01 10.16
CA ALA A 202 10.39 5.08 10.96
C ALA A 202 11.85 4.97 10.46
N LYS A 203 12.08 4.98 9.15
CA LYS A 203 13.43 4.98 8.58
C LYS A 203 14.27 6.17 9.02
N ARG A 204 13.66 7.36 9.09
CA ARG A 204 14.36 8.58 9.50
C ARG A 204 14.62 8.59 11.01
N GLU A 205 13.65 8.16 11.80
CA GLU A 205 13.78 8.09 13.26
C GLU A 205 14.85 7.08 13.70
N GLN A 206 14.95 5.94 13.01
CA GLN A 206 15.96 4.91 13.29
C GLN A 206 17.26 5.12 12.51
N ASN A 207 17.35 6.15 11.66
CA ASN A 207 18.49 6.44 10.80
C ASN A 207 18.98 5.21 10.00
N VAL A 208 18.05 4.52 9.34
CA VAL A 208 18.33 3.29 8.56
C VAL A 208 18.18 3.52 7.05
N GLU A 209 19.10 2.95 6.28
CA GLU A 209 19.12 3.06 4.82
C GLU A 209 18.14 2.09 4.15
N SER A 210 17.98 0.90 4.71
CA SER A 210 17.08 -0.14 4.20
C SER A 210 15.81 -0.27 5.06
N ARG A 211 14.69 -0.65 4.43
CA ARG A 211 13.43 -1.00 5.12
C ARG A 211 13.59 -2.26 5.98
N SER A 212 14.40 -3.21 5.54
CA SER A 212 14.67 -4.46 6.27
C SER A 212 15.38 -4.27 7.61
N GLN A 213 15.95 -3.08 7.87
CA GLN A 213 16.64 -2.74 9.12
C GLN A 213 15.71 -2.10 10.17
N ILE A 214 14.47 -1.79 9.82
CA ILE A 214 13.50 -1.20 10.74
C ILE A 214 13.14 -2.23 11.81
N THR A 215 13.37 -1.89 13.07
CA THR A 215 13.04 -2.74 14.23
C THR A 215 11.76 -2.31 14.92
N LYS A 216 11.35 -1.05 14.75
CA LYS A 216 10.14 -0.48 15.38
C LYS A 216 9.29 0.24 14.34
N LEU A 217 8.00 -0.06 14.27
CA LEU A 217 7.05 0.65 13.42
C LEU A 217 5.87 1.16 14.25
N VAL A 218 5.64 2.48 14.19
CA VAL A 218 4.49 3.14 14.80
C VAL A 218 3.60 3.69 13.70
N CYS A 219 2.35 3.25 13.66
CA CYS A 219 1.40 3.63 12.63
C CYS A 219 -0.03 3.70 13.18
N GLN A 220 -0.30 4.76 13.94
CA GLN A 220 -1.56 4.95 14.67
C GLN A 220 -2.55 5.84 13.90
N GLY A 221 -3.85 5.55 14.00
CA GLY A 221 -4.88 6.45 13.51
C GLY A 221 -4.92 6.62 11.98
N GLN A 222 -4.42 5.66 11.21
CA GLN A 222 -4.28 5.76 9.76
C GLN A 222 -5.36 5.02 8.97
N LYS A 223 -6.39 4.47 9.64
CA LYS A 223 -7.47 3.68 9.04
C LYS A 223 -6.94 2.47 8.24
N ILE A 224 -5.95 1.78 8.79
CA ILE A 224 -5.34 0.58 8.22
C ILE A 224 -6.25 -0.63 8.50
N LYS A 225 -6.50 -1.44 7.48
CA LYS A 225 -7.33 -2.66 7.53
C LYS A 225 -6.52 -3.95 7.44
N GLU A 226 -5.34 -3.90 6.84
CA GLU A 226 -4.46 -5.04 6.58
C GLU A 226 -2.99 -4.60 6.44
N LEU A 227 -2.06 -5.56 6.45
CA LEU A 227 -0.61 -5.32 6.63
C LEU A 227 0.26 -5.64 5.39
N SER A 228 -0.34 -5.81 4.22
CA SER A 228 0.33 -6.21 2.95
C SER A 228 1.52 -5.34 2.52
N ALA A 229 1.58 -4.06 2.90
CA ALA A 229 2.64 -3.13 2.45
C ALA A 229 3.91 -3.10 3.32
N ILE A 230 3.99 -3.97 4.34
CA ILE A 230 5.13 -4.01 5.28
C ILE A 230 5.78 -5.39 5.38
N GLU A 231 5.48 -6.30 4.46
CA GLU A 231 6.02 -7.67 4.45
C GLU A 231 7.56 -7.72 4.41
N ASP A 232 8.21 -6.67 3.89
CA ASP A 232 9.66 -6.58 3.77
C ASP A 232 10.38 -6.14 5.06
N LEU A 233 9.65 -5.82 6.14
CA LEU A 233 10.21 -5.40 7.43
C LEU A 233 10.66 -6.61 8.28
N VAL A 234 11.54 -7.44 7.74
CA VAL A 234 11.93 -8.73 8.33
C VAL A 234 12.63 -8.64 9.70
N SER A 235 13.16 -7.46 10.07
CA SER A 235 13.80 -7.23 11.38
C SER A 235 12.86 -6.59 12.42
N LEU A 236 11.57 -6.48 12.12
CA LEU A 236 10.60 -5.82 12.97
C LEU A 236 10.43 -6.57 14.30
N LYS A 237 10.63 -5.85 15.41
CA LYS A 237 10.51 -6.35 16.80
C LYS A 237 9.32 -5.73 17.53
N GLU A 238 8.94 -4.51 17.17
CA GLU A 238 7.86 -3.76 17.80
C GLU A 238 6.92 -3.17 16.74
N LEU A 239 5.63 -3.49 16.82
CA LEU A 239 4.59 -3.01 15.90
C LEU A 239 3.43 -2.38 16.66
N TYR A 240 3.21 -1.09 16.43
CA TYR A 240 2.18 -0.29 17.08
C TYR A 240 1.16 0.21 16.04
N LEU A 241 -0.05 -0.32 16.08
CA LEU A 241 -1.13 -0.12 15.11
C LEU A 241 -2.42 0.37 15.77
N GLN A 242 -2.32 1.12 16.87
CA GLN A 242 -3.50 1.54 17.63
C GLN A 242 -4.43 2.47 16.84
N ASN A 243 -5.72 2.39 17.13
CA ASN A 243 -6.78 3.22 16.54
C ASN A 243 -6.84 3.12 14.99
N ASN A 244 -6.68 1.91 14.45
CA ASN A 244 -6.89 1.62 13.03
C ASN A 244 -8.21 0.85 12.82
N GLN A 245 -8.33 0.13 11.70
CA GLN A 245 -9.51 -0.63 11.27
C GLN A 245 -9.13 -2.06 10.86
N LEU A 246 -8.14 -2.66 11.54
CA LEU A 246 -7.68 -4.03 11.26
C LEU A 246 -8.84 -5.02 11.39
N VAL A 247 -8.97 -5.93 10.44
CA VAL A 247 -10.02 -6.96 10.45
C VAL A 247 -9.48 -8.29 10.96
N ASP A 248 -8.21 -8.58 10.67
CA ASP A 248 -7.49 -9.78 11.10
C ASP A 248 -6.00 -9.48 11.29
N LEU A 249 -5.24 -10.51 11.69
CA LEU A 249 -3.79 -10.45 11.90
C LEU A 249 -3.02 -11.36 10.90
N GLN A 250 -3.62 -11.73 9.76
CA GLN A 250 -3.00 -12.67 8.82
C GLN A 250 -1.70 -12.13 8.21
N GLY A 251 -1.58 -10.82 8.06
CA GLY A 251 -0.38 -10.17 7.54
C GLY A 251 0.83 -10.15 8.49
N LEU A 252 0.78 -10.87 9.63
CA LEU A 252 1.91 -10.96 10.58
C LEU A 252 2.97 -12.00 10.19
N ALA A 253 2.69 -12.91 9.26
CA ALA A 253 3.59 -14.01 8.89
C ALA A 253 5.05 -13.61 8.60
N PRO A 254 5.34 -12.46 7.96
CA PRO A 254 6.73 -12.07 7.69
C PRO A 254 7.54 -11.68 8.95
N PHE A 255 6.89 -11.34 10.06
CA PHE A 255 7.54 -10.74 11.24
C PHE A 255 8.00 -11.78 12.25
N THR A 256 8.94 -12.63 11.84
CA THR A 256 9.47 -13.73 12.66
C THR A 256 10.17 -13.28 13.95
N GLN A 257 10.58 -12.02 14.05
CA GLN A 257 11.25 -11.44 15.23
C GLN A 257 10.34 -10.52 16.07
N LEU A 258 9.03 -10.47 15.78
CA LEU A 258 8.10 -9.57 16.43
C LEU A 258 7.87 -9.97 17.89
N LYS A 259 8.33 -9.14 18.82
CA LYS A 259 8.16 -9.35 20.27
C LYS A 259 6.97 -8.60 20.84
N VAL A 260 6.70 -7.40 20.34
CA VAL A 260 5.66 -6.51 20.86
C VAL A 260 4.67 -6.15 19.77
N LEU A 261 3.40 -6.47 20.00
CA LEU A 261 2.30 -6.11 19.11
C LEU A 261 1.23 -5.31 19.88
N SER A 262 0.92 -4.12 19.39
CA SER A 262 -0.16 -3.29 19.94
C SER A 262 -1.19 -2.93 18.88
N VAL A 263 -2.41 -3.41 19.05
CA VAL A 263 -3.55 -3.23 18.14
C VAL A 263 -4.76 -2.60 18.83
N GLY A 264 -4.57 -2.00 20.01
CA GLY A 264 -5.66 -1.38 20.77
C GLY A 264 -6.48 -0.37 19.94
N GLY A 265 -7.80 -0.33 20.13
CA GLY A 265 -8.69 0.57 19.41
C GLY A 265 -9.04 0.17 17.97
N ASN A 266 -8.57 -0.99 17.47
CA ASN A 266 -9.03 -1.57 16.21
C ASN A 266 -10.39 -2.25 16.38
N LYS A 267 -11.47 -1.46 16.38
CA LYS A 267 -12.84 -1.92 16.70
C LYS A 267 -13.42 -2.97 15.76
N THR A 268 -12.79 -3.19 14.61
CA THR A 268 -13.16 -4.19 13.60
C THR A 268 -12.51 -5.55 13.86
N LEU A 269 -11.52 -5.62 14.76
CA LEU A 269 -10.78 -6.84 15.08
C LEU A 269 -11.53 -7.64 16.15
N GLN A 270 -12.39 -8.57 15.72
CA GLN A 270 -13.24 -9.36 16.60
C GLN A 270 -12.60 -10.68 17.09
N THR A 271 -11.51 -11.12 16.47
CA THR A 271 -10.73 -12.30 16.85
C THR A 271 -9.23 -12.01 16.68
N THR A 272 -8.39 -12.76 17.38
CA THR A 272 -6.92 -12.69 17.23
C THR A 272 -6.37 -13.63 16.16
N SER A 273 -7.22 -14.25 15.33
CA SER A 273 -6.78 -15.15 14.24
C SER A 273 -5.68 -14.52 13.37
N GLY A 274 -4.61 -15.27 13.14
CA GLY A 274 -3.40 -14.82 12.43
C GLY A 274 -2.25 -14.44 13.37
N ILE A 275 -2.51 -14.27 14.67
CA ILE A 275 -1.45 -14.03 15.66
C ILE A 275 -0.50 -15.23 15.80
N GLU A 276 -0.99 -16.45 15.57
CA GLU A 276 -0.21 -17.69 15.55
C GLU A 276 0.90 -17.70 14.50
N LEU A 277 0.82 -16.82 13.49
CA LEU A 277 1.83 -16.66 12.44
C LEU A 277 3.08 -15.91 12.93
N ALA A 278 3.02 -15.28 14.11
CA ALA A 278 4.13 -14.59 14.76
C ALA A 278 4.42 -15.19 16.16
N PRO A 279 4.98 -16.40 16.25
CA PRO A 279 5.18 -17.11 17.52
C PRO A 279 6.23 -16.48 18.46
N SER A 280 6.97 -15.48 17.98
CA SER A 280 7.95 -14.73 18.77
C SER A 280 7.34 -13.65 19.67
N ILE A 281 6.02 -13.41 19.59
CA ILE A 281 5.35 -12.40 20.40
C ILE A 281 5.47 -12.73 21.90
N GLU A 282 5.97 -11.75 22.65
CA GLU A 282 6.09 -11.77 24.12
C GLU A 282 5.05 -10.86 24.78
N GLU A 283 4.65 -9.78 24.10
CA GLU A 283 3.72 -8.77 24.62
C GLU A 283 2.63 -8.44 23.60
N PHE A 284 1.37 -8.60 24.00
CA PHE A 284 0.21 -8.32 23.16
C PHE A 284 -0.77 -7.35 23.83
N TYR A 285 -1.05 -6.23 23.17
CA TYR A 285 -1.92 -5.15 23.64
C TYR A 285 -3.09 -4.92 22.69
N ALA A 286 -4.29 -5.32 23.08
CA ALA A 286 -5.53 -5.28 22.30
C ALA A 286 -6.71 -4.71 23.09
N ASN A 287 -6.50 -3.61 23.83
CA ASN A 287 -7.59 -2.93 24.54
C ASN A 287 -8.60 -2.32 23.55
N ARG A 288 -9.90 -2.36 23.85
CA ARG A 288 -10.94 -1.66 23.08
C ARG A 288 -10.97 -2.03 21.59
N THR A 289 -10.75 -3.29 21.25
CA THR A 289 -10.79 -3.81 19.87
C THR A 289 -12.12 -4.49 19.50
N GLY A 290 -12.93 -4.86 20.50
CA GLY A 290 -14.16 -5.65 20.27
C GLY A 290 -13.89 -7.15 20.11
N LEU A 291 -12.81 -7.66 20.70
CA LEU A 291 -12.47 -9.08 20.67
C LEU A 291 -13.54 -9.90 21.38
N LYS A 292 -13.95 -11.01 20.77
CA LYS A 292 -14.88 -12.00 21.36
C LYS A 292 -14.17 -13.27 21.83
N ASP A 293 -13.02 -13.56 21.22
CA ASP A 293 -12.17 -14.70 21.54
C ASP A 293 -10.69 -14.32 21.43
N LEU A 294 -9.84 -15.25 21.85
CA LEU A 294 -8.38 -15.12 21.87
C LEU A 294 -7.71 -16.21 21.01
N LYS A 295 -8.34 -16.60 19.90
CA LYS A 295 -7.87 -17.68 19.03
C LYS A 295 -6.41 -17.48 18.59
N GLY A 296 -5.62 -18.55 18.64
CA GLY A 296 -4.21 -18.56 18.22
C GLY A 296 -3.22 -18.19 19.33
N LEU A 297 -3.67 -17.60 20.46
CA LEU A 297 -2.76 -17.28 21.57
C LEU A 297 -2.12 -18.50 22.23
N ASP A 298 -2.72 -19.69 22.11
CA ASP A 298 -2.15 -20.94 22.60
C ASP A 298 -0.93 -21.41 21.81
N SER A 299 -0.67 -20.78 20.66
CA SER A 299 0.50 -20.99 19.80
C SER A 299 1.66 -20.02 20.08
N LEU A 300 1.54 -19.17 21.10
CA LEU A 300 2.57 -18.20 21.51
C LEU A 300 3.33 -18.70 22.76
N PRO A 301 4.44 -19.46 22.60
CA PRO A 301 5.12 -20.09 23.73
C PRO A 301 5.77 -19.08 24.69
N ASN A 302 6.08 -17.88 24.21
CA ASN A 302 6.79 -16.84 24.95
C ASN A 302 5.87 -15.70 25.44
N LEU A 303 4.55 -15.84 25.32
CA LEU A 303 3.62 -14.78 25.73
C LEU A 303 3.71 -14.53 27.24
N ARG A 304 4.16 -13.32 27.60
CA ARG A 304 4.37 -12.86 28.98
C ARG A 304 3.36 -11.81 29.40
N ILE A 305 2.99 -10.91 28.50
CA ILE A 305 2.07 -9.80 28.79
C ILE A 305 0.89 -9.87 27.82
N LEU A 306 -0.31 -9.93 28.38
CA LEU A 306 -1.57 -9.84 27.63
C LEU A 306 -2.46 -8.75 28.22
N GLN A 307 -2.76 -7.74 27.41
CA GLN A 307 -3.70 -6.67 27.76
C GLN A 307 -4.86 -6.64 26.78
N ALA A 308 -6.06 -7.01 27.20
CA ALA A 308 -7.27 -6.99 26.37
C ALA A 308 -8.49 -6.46 27.15
N ILE A 309 -8.31 -5.30 27.81
CA ILE A 309 -9.34 -4.63 28.61
C ILE A 309 -10.40 -3.99 27.70
N PHE A 310 -11.65 -3.96 28.13
CA PHE A 310 -12.79 -3.39 27.39
C PHE A 310 -13.01 -4.08 26.05
N ASN A 311 -13.27 -5.39 26.10
CA ASN A 311 -13.64 -6.22 24.96
C ASN A 311 -14.88 -7.06 25.34
N ASP A 312 -15.28 -7.99 24.48
CA ASP A 312 -16.44 -8.87 24.66
C ASP A 312 -15.99 -10.34 24.83
N ILE A 313 -14.82 -10.57 25.44
CA ILE A 313 -14.20 -11.89 25.55
C ILE A 313 -14.98 -12.74 26.56
N ARG A 314 -15.34 -13.96 26.16
CA ARG A 314 -16.03 -14.94 27.02
C ARG A 314 -15.21 -16.16 27.34
N ASP A 315 -14.53 -16.67 26.32
CA ASP A 315 -13.73 -17.89 26.39
C ASP A 315 -12.23 -17.54 26.43
N ILE A 316 -11.57 -18.02 27.47
CA ILE A 316 -10.13 -17.88 27.69
C ILE A 316 -9.43 -19.24 27.78
N ALA A 317 -10.06 -20.34 27.33
CA ALA A 317 -9.50 -21.69 27.36
C ALA A 317 -8.10 -21.79 26.74
N VAL A 318 -7.87 -21.01 25.67
CA VAL A 318 -6.56 -20.90 24.99
C VAL A 318 -5.42 -20.46 25.91
N LEU A 319 -5.71 -19.68 26.96
CA LEU A 319 -4.71 -19.24 27.94
C LEU A 319 -4.25 -20.39 28.86
N GLY A 320 -4.90 -21.55 28.83
CA GLY A 320 -4.49 -22.75 29.55
C GLY A 320 -3.02 -23.13 29.30
N ARG A 321 -2.54 -22.94 28.06
CA ARG A 321 -1.17 -23.30 27.63
C ARG A 321 -0.13 -22.20 27.81
N SER A 322 -0.54 -20.97 28.13
CA SER A 322 0.35 -19.81 28.25
C SER A 322 1.06 -19.78 29.61
N HIS A 323 1.97 -20.74 29.84
CA HIS A 323 2.66 -20.91 31.13
C HIS A 323 3.66 -19.80 31.48
N GLN A 324 4.12 -19.04 30.47
CA GLN A 324 5.04 -17.91 30.63
C GLN A 324 4.35 -16.58 30.98
N LEU A 325 3.02 -16.57 31.11
CA LEU A 325 2.28 -15.35 31.47
C LEU A 325 2.74 -14.77 32.81
N GLN A 326 3.09 -13.49 32.78
CA GLN A 326 3.54 -12.69 33.91
C GLN A 326 2.52 -11.60 34.25
N GLU A 327 1.93 -10.99 33.24
CA GLU A 327 0.93 -9.93 33.42
C GLU A 327 -0.30 -10.18 32.54
N LEU A 328 -1.46 -10.21 33.17
CA LEU A 328 -2.74 -10.49 32.51
C LEU A 328 -3.78 -9.44 32.90
N TYR A 329 -4.30 -8.74 31.89
CA TYR A 329 -5.30 -7.69 32.07
C TYR A 329 -6.50 -7.95 31.16
N LEU A 330 -7.59 -8.46 31.74
CA LEU A 330 -8.83 -8.84 31.07
C LEU A 330 -10.06 -8.18 31.71
N SER A 331 -9.89 -7.08 32.45
CA SER A 331 -11.02 -6.36 33.04
C SER A 331 -11.99 -5.84 31.98
N TYR A 332 -13.27 -5.70 32.33
CA TYR A 332 -14.35 -5.26 31.44
C TYR A 332 -14.49 -6.18 30.21
N ASN A 333 -14.85 -7.44 30.49
CA ASN A 333 -15.17 -8.50 29.53
C ASN A 333 -16.34 -9.35 30.07
N ASP A 334 -16.71 -10.43 29.38
CA ASP A 334 -17.81 -11.33 29.73
C ASP A 334 -17.32 -12.71 30.27
N ILE A 335 -16.13 -12.76 30.87
CA ILE A 335 -15.49 -14.04 31.27
C ILE A 335 -16.21 -14.66 32.47
N ALA A 336 -16.66 -15.90 32.33
CA ALA A 336 -17.36 -16.64 33.39
C ALA A 336 -16.51 -17.78 34.01
N ASP A 337 -15.62 -18.39 33.22
CA ASP A 337 -14.77 -19.51 33.66
C ASP A 337 -13.31 -19.08 33.79
N LEU A 338 -12.74 -19.27 34.97
CA LEU A 338 -11.34 -18.97 35.28
C LEU A 338 -10.45 -20.22 35.35
N ALA A 339 -10.98 -21.42 35.11
CA ALA A 339 -10.19 -22.66 35.10
C ALA A 339 -8.92 -22.58 34.23
N PRO A 340 -8.92 -21.91 33.04
CA PRO A 340 -7.71 -21.77 32.22
C PRO A 340 -6.58 -20.97 32.88
N LEU A 341 -6.88 -20.19 33.92
CA LEU A 341 -5.92 -19.42 34.69
C LEU A 341 -5.33 -20.19 35.87
N ALA A 342 -5.72 -21.45 36.07
CA ALA A 342 -5.08 -22.30 37.07
C ALA A 342 -3.61 -22.53 36.73
N ASN A 343 -2.78 -22.63 37.78
CA ASN A 343 -1.37 -23.02 37.72
C ASN A 343 -0.55 -22.21 36.69
N LYS A 344 -0.58 -20.88 36.81
CA LYS A 344 0.31 -19.95 36.09
C LYS A 344 1.47 -19.55 37.01
N PRO A 345 2.59 -20.30 37.02
CA PRO A 345 3.65 -20.14 38.01
C PRO A 345 4.36 -18.78 37.91
N HIS A 346 4.33 -18.12 36.76
CA HIS A 346 5.01 -16.84 36.56
C HIS A 346 4.08 -15.62 36.69
N LEU A 347 2.78 -15.84 36.94
CA LEU A 347 1.79 -14.76 36.96
C LEU A 347 2.01 -13.86 38.18
N ALA A 348 2.42 -12.62 37.91
CA ALA A 348 2.73 -11.61 38.90
C ALA A 348 1.62 -10.56 39.02
N LYS A 349 0.98 -10.18 37.92
CA LYS A 349 -0.09 -9.18 37.89
C LYS A 349 -1.33 -9.70 37.19
N LEU A 350 -2.47 -9.60 37.87
CA LEU A 350 -3.76 -10.03 37.36
C LEU A 350 -4.81 -8.94 37.55
N GLN A 351 -5.47 -8.54 36.46
CA GLN A 351 -6.67 -7.69 36.50
C GLN A 351 -7.80 -8.35 35.72
N ILE A 352 -8.87 -8.72 36.41
CA ILE A 352 -10.04 -9.39 35.83
C ILE A 352 -11.35 -8.74 36.30
N SER A 353 -11.31 -7.47 36.72
CA SER A 353 -12.50 -6.80 37.26
C SER A 353 -13.59 -6.58 36.23
N ALA A 354 -14.86 -6.49 36.65
CA ALA A 354 -16.01 -6.35 35.75
C ALA A 354 -16.05 -7.48 34.71
N ASN A 355 -16.18 -8.71 35.21
CA ASN A 355 -16.41 -9.95 34.46
C ASN A 355 -17.55 -10.76 35.13
N GLN A 356 -17.93 -11.91 34.58
CA GLN A 356 -19.09 -12.69 34.99
C GLN A 356 -18.78 -13.95 35.83
N PHE A 357 -17.55 -14.12 36.32
CA PHE A 357 -17.14 -15.31 37.07
C PHE A 357 -17.78 -15.39 38.47
N LYS A 358 -18.07 -16.62 38.92
CA LYS A 358 -18.63 -16.89 40.26
C LYS A 358 -17.64 -17.60 41.18
N ASP A 359 -16.55 -18.10 40.63
CA ASP A 359 -15.55 -18.87 41.33
C ASP A 359 -14.16 -18.38 40.93
N ILE A 360 -13.35 -18.07 41.94
CA ILE A 360 -11.94 -17.68 41.81
C ILE A 360 -11.01 -18.76 42.37
N SER A 361 -11.53 -19.93 42.79
CA SER A 361 -10.72 -21.05 43.23
C SER A 361 -9.59 -21.46 42.28
N PRO A 362 -9.73 -21.35 40.92
CA PRO A 362 -8.62 -21.63 40.01
C PRO A 362 -7.37 -20.76 40.26
N LEU A 363 -7.52 -19.58 40.83
CA LEU A 363 -6.41 -18.66 41.07
C LEU A 363 -5.55 -19.05 42.29
N PHE A 364 -6.01 -19.97 43.14
CA PHE A 364 -5.36 -20.31 44.40
C PHE A 364 -3.97 -20.94 44.24
N GLY A 365 -3.66 -21.50 43.07
CA GLY A 365 -2.35 -22.06 42.75
C GLY A 365 -1.31 -21.03 42.29
N ASN A 366 -1.70 -19.78 42.02
CA ASN A 366 -0.84 -18.76 41.41
C ASN A 366 -0.11 -17.94 42.48
N LEU A 367 0.83 -18.57 43.18
CA LEU A 367 1.42 -18.01 44.41
C LEU A 367 2.34 -16.79 44.22
N ASN A 368 2.80 -16.54 42.98
CA ASN A 368 3.72 -15.44 42.66
C ASN A 368 3.02 -14.12 42.35
N MET A 369 1.69 -14.04 42.50
CA MET A 369 0.95 -12.81 42.26
C MET A 369 1.29 -11.75 43.31
N VAL A 370 1.75 -10.59 42.84
CA VAL A 370 2.07 -9.40 43.65
C VAL A 370 1.01 -8.31 43.52
N GLN A 371 0.20 -8.34 42.46
CA GLN A 371 -0.90 -7.41 42.25
C GLN A 371 -2.10 -8.14 41.68
N VAL A 372 -3.23 -8.07 42.38
CA VAL A 372 -4.48 -8.69 41.96
C VAL A 372 -5.60 -7.66 42.08
N LEU A 373 -6.33 -7.44 40.99
CA LEU A 373 -7.54 -6.63 40.94
C LEU A 373 -8.67 -7.49 40.38
N ALA A 374 -9.46 -8.08 41.28
CA ALA A 374 -10.52 -9.01 40.94
C ALA A 374 -11.84 -8.55 41.57
N ASN A 375 -12.80 -8.24 40.70
CA ASN A 375 -14.17 -7.93 41.07
C ASN A 375 -15.10 -8.50 40.00
N SER A 376 -16.15 -9.22 40.37
CA SER A 376 -17.11 -9.75 39.41
C SER A 376 -18.44 -8.99 39.50
N GLU A 377 -19.15 -8.93 38.37
CA GLU A 377 -20.56 -8.54 38.33
C GLU A 377 -21.50 -9.62 38.90
N LYS A 378 -20.97 -10.81 39.20
CA LYS A 378 -21.67 -11.86 39.94
C LYS A 378 -21.19 -11.89 41.39
N ASN A 379 -22.05 -12.42 42.26
CA ASN A 379 -21.72 -12.61 43.66
C ASN A 379 -20.68 -13.74 43.80
N VAL A 380 -19.43 -13.37 44.10
CA VAL A 380 -18.36 -14.29 44.48
C VAL A 380 -18.27 -14.31 46.01
N PRO A 381 -18.31 -15.47 46.66
CA PRO A 381 -18.25 -15.55 48.12
C PRO A 381 -16.98 -14.89 48.69
N CYS A 382 -17.11 -14.02 49.71
CA CYS A 382 -15.96 -13.36 50.36
C CYS A 382 -14.90 -14.35 50.86
N GLU A 383 -15.31 -15.54 51.31
CA GLU A 383 -14.41 -16.61 51.75
C GLU A 383 -13.35 -16.94 50.69
N GLN A 384 -13.72 -16.98 49.40
CA GLN A 384 -12.76 -17.27 48.34
C GLN A 384 -11.69 -16.18 48.22
N PHE A 385 -12.07 -14.92 48.39
CA PHE A 385 -11.13 -13.80 48.35
C PHE A 385 -10.20 -13.80 49.57
N GLN A 386 -10.71 -14.17 50.75
CA GLN A 386 -9.87 -14.34 51.95
C GLN A 386 -8.89 -15.51 51.78
N ILE A 387 -9.33 -16.64 51.22
CA ILE A 387 -8.46 -17.77 50.90
C ILE A 387 -7.36 -17.33 49.94
N LEU A 388 -7.70 -16.64 48.85
CA LEU A 388 -6.71 -16.14 47.90
C LEU A 388 -5.69 -15.22 48.60
N LYS A 389 -6.15 -14.24 49.37
CA LYS A 389 -5.29 -13.31 50.10
C LYS A 389 -4.37 -14.03 51.09
N SER A 390 -4.85 -15.06 51.77
CA SER A 390 -4.06 -15.85 52.72
C SER A 390 -2.93 -16.67 52.07
N LYS A 391 -3.06 -17.01 50.78
CA LYS A 391 -2.06 -17.78 50.03
C LYS A 391 -0.95 -16.93 49.40
N LEU A 392 -1.21 -15.63 49.20
CA LEU A 392 -0.27 -14.71 48.58
C LEU A 392 0.68 -14.10 49.61
N SER A 393 1.76 -13.50 49.11
CA SER A 393 2.71 -12.76 49.96
C SER A 393 1.99 -11.63 50.73
N PRO A 394 2.36 -11.35 52.00
CA PRO A 394 1.81 -10.21 52.75
C PRO A 394 1.97 -8.85 52.07
N ASN A 395 2.96 -8.72 51.17
CA ASN A 395 3.22 -7.51 50.40
C ASN A 395 2.40 -7.42 49.11
N ALA A 396 1.63 -8.46 48.76
CA ALA A 396 0.81 -8.48 47.56
C ALA A 396 -0.34 -7.46 47.69
N LYS A 397 -0.49 -6.63 46.67
CA LYS A 397 -1.60 -5.66 46.58
C LYS A 397 -2.82 -6.35 46.00
N VAL A 398 -3.69 -6.83 46.88
CA VAL A 398 -4.94 -7.50 46.52
C VAL A 398 -6.10 -6.52 46.72
N HIS A 399 -6.68 -6.06 45.62
CA HIS A 399 -7.85 -5.20 45.58
C HIS A 399 -9.08 -6.07 45.31
N LEU A 400 -9.95 -6.16 46.31
CA LEU A 400 -11.15 -7.00 46.36
C LEU A 400 -12.41 -6.13 46.41
N PRO A 401 -13.61 -6.69 46.14
CA PRO A 401 -14.86 -5.96 46.28
C PRO A 401 -15.01 -5.42 47.72
N GLU A 402 -15.54 -4.20 47.85
CA GLU A 402 -15.80 -3.60 49.17
C GLU A 402 -16.75 -4.48 49.99
N GLY A 403 -16.40 -4.76 51.25
CA GLY A 403 -17.18 -5.62 52.15
C GLY A 403 -16.64 -7.04 52.30
N CYS A 404 -15.66 -7.40 51.46
CA CYS A 404 -14.67 -8.45 51.72
C CYS A 404 -13.31 -7.77 52.03
#